data_AF-A0A964GZ20-F1
#
_entry.id   AF-A0A964GZ20-F1
#
_cell.length_a   1.000
_cell.length_b   1.000
_cell.length_c   1.000
_cell.angle_alpha   90.00
_cell.angle_beta   90.00
_cell.angle_gamma   90.00
#
_symmetry.space_group_name_H-M   'P 1'
#
loop_
_entity.id
_entity.type
_entity.pdbx_description
1 polymer ?
#
loop_
_entity_poly.entity_id
_entity_poly.type
_entity_poly.pdbx_seq_one_letter_code
_entity_poly.pdbx_strand_id
1 'polypeptide(L)'
;MTAQDRTPELIPLVDTSGRNKTVEASDPYVATVVALSTPGYDGLAAMGRAFVEEFAMVGWSRARIARMFENPRFAAAYAVYQERGPEFVAALLDEVLGRVEPSPANREES
;
A
#
# COMPACT_ATOMS: atom_id res chain seq x y z
N MET A 1 -5.31 -10.39 -36.62
CA MET A 1 -5.37 -9.63 -35.37
C MET A 1 -5.43 -10.65 -34.24
N THR A 2 -4.27 -11.13 -33.80
CA THR A 2 -4.15 -12.18 -32.78
C THR A 2 -4.07 -11.51 -31.42
N ALA A 3 -5.11 -11.68 -30.60
CA ALA A 3 -5.06 -11.33 -29.20
C ALA A 3 -4.00 -12.22 -28.55
N GLN A 4 -2.86 -11.62 -28.21
CA GLN A 4 -1.85 -12.27 -27.39
C GLN A 4 -2.48 -12.55 -26.03
N ASP A 5 -2.68 -13.84 -25.79
CA ASP A 5 -2.94 -14.46 -24.51
C ASP A 5 -1.79 -14.07 -23.57
N ARG A 6 -1.98 -12.98 -22.83
CA ARG A 6 -1.04 -12.55 -21.80
C ARG A 6 -1.43 -13.27 -20.53
N THR A 7 -0.78 -14.40 -20.29
CA THR A 7 -0.75 -15.06 -18.99
C THR A 7 -0.40 -14.02 -17.93
N PRO A 8 -1.21 -13.84 -16.86
CA PRO A 8 -0.83 -12.96 -15.78
C PRO A 8 0.44 -13.52 -15.14
N GLU A 9 1.55 -12.78 -15.22
CA GLU A 9 2.76 -13.15 -14.48
C GLU A 9 2.41 -13.15 -13.00
N LEU A 10 2.52 -14.33 -12.39
CA LEU A 10 2.43 -14.50 -10.95
C LEU A 10 3.66 -13.84 -10.34
N ILE A 11 3.51 -12.61 -9.84
CA ILE A 11 4.56 -11.95 -9.06
C ILE A 11 4.59 -12.63 -7.68
N PRO A 12 5.64 -13.37 -7.31
CA PRO A 12 5.71 -13.99 -6.00
C PRO A 12 5.84 -12.91 -4.92
N LEU A 13 4.87 -12.86 -4.01
CA LEU A 13 4.89 -11.97 -2.85
C LEU A 13 5.75 -12.57 -1.71
N VAL A 14 7.04 -12.82 -1.94
CA VAL A 14 8.09 -13.07 -0.91
C VAL A 14 9.43 -13.25 -1.64
N ASP A 15 10.52 -12.55 -1.33
CA ASP A 15 11.27 -12.57 -0.06
C ASP A 15 12.14 -11.31 0.10
N THR A 16 11.94 -10.55 1.19
CA THR A 16 13.02 -9.74 1.77
C THR A 16 13.04 -9.88 3.28
N SER A 17 13.93 -10.77 3.74
CA SER A 17 14.51 -10.84 5.08
C SER A 17 13.65 -11.48 6.19
N GLY A 18 13.73 -12.81 6.30
CA GLY A 18 13.87 -13.44 7.62
C GLY A 18 12.78 -14.41 8.11
N ARG A 19 12.25 -15.31 7.28
CA ARG A 19 11.70 -16.59 7.76
C ARG A 19 12.11 -17.72 6.81
N ASN A 20 13.20 -18.40 7.15
CA ASN A 20 13.76 -19.57 6.46
C ASN A 20 12.83 -20.78 6.60
N LYS A 21 11.65 -20.72 6.00
CA LYS A 21 10.87 -21.91 5.67
C LYS A 21 10.82 -21.97 4.17
N THR A 22 11.56 -22.93 3.61
CA THR A 22 11.45 -23.28 2.19
C THR A 22 9.99 -23.56 1.90
N VAL A 23 9.45 -22.90 0.87
CA VAL A 23 8.10 -23.20 0.39
C VAL A 23 8.13 -24.64 -0.11
N GLU A 24 7.42 -25.53 0.58
CA GLU A 24 7.32 -26.93 0.18
C GLU A 24 6.41 -27.00 -1.06
N ALA A 25 6.87 -27.68 -2.11
CA ALA A 25 6.13 -27.77 -3.38
C ALA A 25 4.74 -28.42 -3.25
N SER A 26 4.48 -29.13 -2.16
CA SER A 26 3.22 -29.79 -1.85
C SER A 26 2.40 -29.08 -0.76
N ASP A 27 2.79 -27.89 -0.30
CA ASP A 27 2.03 -27.17 0.73
C ASP A 27 0.72 -26.62 0.13
N PRO A 28 -0.46 -27.13 0.54
CA PRO A 28 -1.74 -26.67 0.00
C PRO A 28 -2.12 -25.26 0.50
N TYR A 29 -1.38 -24.72 1.49
CA TYR A 29 -1.59 -23.40 2.07
C TYR A 29 -0.59 -22.35 1.55
N VAL A 30 0.08 -22.61 0.42
CA VAL A 30 0.90 -21.58 -0.24
C VAL A 30 0.00 -20.42 -0.65
N ALA A 31 0.29 -19.24 -0.09
CA ALA A 31 -0.37 -18.00 -0.46
C ALA A 31 -0.11 -17.72 -1.95
N THR A 32 -1.14 -17.91 -2.77
CA THR A 32 -1.10 -17.60 -4.20
C THR A 32 -1.82 -16.28 -4.43
N VAL A 33 -1.10 -15.29 -4.96
CA VAL A 33 -1.66 -13.98 -5.31
C VAL A 33 -1.89 -13.95 -6.81
N VAL A 34 -3.10 -13.58 -7.22
CA VAL A 34 -3.44 -13.32 -8.63
C VAL A 34 -3.72 -11.82 -8.76
N ALA A 35 -2.90 -11.12 -9.52
CA ALA A 35 -3.14 -9.72 -9.84
C ALA A 35 -4.21 -9.62 -10.95
N LEU A 36 -5.38 -9.08 -10.62
CA LEU A 36 -6.43 -8.81 -11.60
C LEU A 36 -6.31 -7.37 -12.10
N SER A 37 -5.94 -7.20 -13.37
CA SER A 37 -5.98 -5.89 -14.02
C SER A 37 -7.37 -5.67 -14.63
N THR A 38 -8.14 -4.76 -14.05
CA THR A 38 -9.41 -4.32 -14.62
C THR A 38 -9.18 -2.99 -15.36
N PRO A 39 -9.51 -2.88 -16.66
CA PRO A 39 -9.32 -1.63 -17.40
C PRO A 39 -9.99 -0.45 -16.71
N GLY A 40 -9.25 0.64 -16.50
CA GLY A 40 -9.74 1.84 -15.83
C GLY A 40 -9.84 1.75 -14.31
N TYR A 41 -9.49 0.61 -13.70
CA TYR A 41 -9.45 0.47 -12.24
C TYR A 41 -8.04 0.62 -11.69
N ASP A 42 -7.86 1.57 -10.79
CA ASP A 42 -6.61 1.78 -10.07
C ASP A 42 -6.59 0.97 -8.77
N GLY A 43 -6.24 -0.31 -8.89
CA GLY A 43 -6.21 -1.22 -7.75
C GLY A 43 -5.20 -0.82 -6.68
N LEU A 44 -4.09 -0.18 -7.08
CA LEU A 44 -3.06 0.24 -6.15
C LEU A 44 -3.53 1.44 -5.30
N ALA A 45 -4.21 2.41 -5.93
CA ALA A 45 -4.83 3.51 -5.20
C ALA A 45 -5.95 3.04 -4.27
N ALA A 46 -6.82 2.14 -4.75
CA ALA A 46 -7.87 1.55 -3.94
C ALA A 46 -7.33 0.79 -2.72
N MET A 47 -6.25 0.02 -2.91
CA MET A 47 -5.57 -0.69 -1.83
C MET A 47 -4.95 0.28 -0.81
N GLY A 48 -4.27 1.33 -1.30
CA GLY A 48 -3.74 2.38 -0.43
C GLY A 48 -4.84 3.00 0.44
N ARG A 49 -5.96 3.39 -0.19
CA ARG A 49 -7.13 3.97 0.51
C ARG A 49 -7.66 3.03 1.59
N ALA A 50 -7.82 1.76 1.27
CA ALA A 50 -8.28 0.74 2.22
C ALA A 50 -7.35 0.65 3.43
N PHE A 51 -6.02 0.69 3.25
CA PHE A 51 -5.11 0.70 4.40
C PHE A 51 -5.32 1.90 5.31
N VAL A 52 -5.46 3.11 4.76
CA VAL A 52 -5.67 4.31 5.59
C VAL A 52 -6.98 4.19 6.38
N GLU A 53 -8.06 3.75 5.74
CA GLU A 53 -9.36 3.57 6.41
C GLU A 53 -9.31 2.53 7.53
N GLU A 54 -8.79 1.33 7.23
CA GLU A 54 -8.72 0.24 8.20
C GLU A 54 -7.87 0.63 9.42
N PHE A 55 -6.70 1.25 9.21
CA PHE A 55 -5.85 1.66 10.31
C PHE A 55 -6.42 2.84 11.10
N ALA A 56 -7.15 3.75 10.45
CA ALA A 56 -7.86 4.81 11.14
C ALA A 56 -9.01 4.26 12.01
N MET A 57 -9.76 3.26 11.51
CA MET A 57 -10.85 2.63 12.25
C MET A 57 -10.36 1.93 13.53
N VAL A 58 -9.16 1.35 13.52
CA VAL A 58 -8.53 0.77 14.73
C VAL A 58 -7.79 1.79 15.60
N GLY A 59 -7.96 3.09 15.33
CA GLY A 59 -7.49 4.19 16.17
C GLY A 59 -6.02 4.57 15.97
N TRP A 60 -5.39 4.22 14.84
CA TRP A 60 -4.03 4.69 14.56
C TRP A 60 -4.03 6.17 14.20
N SER A 61 -3.00 6.89 14.67
CA SER A 61 -2.81 8.30 14.32
C SER A 61 -2.33 8.46 12.87
N ARG A 62 -2.64 9.60 12.25
CA ARG A 62 -2.13 10.00 10.93
C ARG A 62 -0.63 9.74 10.78
N ALA A 63 0.17 10.17 11.74
CA ALA A 63 1.63 10.00 11.69
C ALA A 63 2.06 8.53 11.73
N ARG A 64 1.35 7.68 12.48
CA ARG A 64 1.62 6.25 12.53
C ARG A 64 1.25 5.57 11.21
N ILE A 65 0.14 5.96 10.60
CA ILE A 65 -0.30 5.46 9.29
C ILE A 65 0.71 5.89 8.21
N ALA A 66 1.15 7.15 8.20
CA ALA A 66 2.18 7.62 7.26
C ALA A 66 3.46 6.78 7.34
N ARG A 67 3.99 6.57 8.55
CA ARG A 67 5.21 5.75 8.77
C ARG A 67 5.06 4.29 8.37
N MET A 68 3.84 3.77 8.31
CA MET A 68 3.59 2.41 7.84
C MET A 68 3.89 2.28 6.34
N PHE A 69 3.50 3.27 5.53
CA PHE A 69 3.78 3.30 4.09
C PHE A 69 5.29 3.33 3.79
N GLU A 70 6.09 3.95 4.66
CA GLU A 70 7.55 4.04 4.50
C GLU A 70 8.31 2.79 4.99
N ASN A 71 7.63 1.83 5.62
CA ASN A 71 8.28 0.73 6.32
C ASN A 71 8.19 -0.59 5.53
N PRO A 72 9.32 -1.20 5.12
CA PRO A 72 9.34 -2.42 4.30
C PRO A 72 8.74 -3.65 5.01
N ARG A 73 8.55 -3.61 6.33
CA ARG A 73 7.82 -4.67 7.05
C ARG A 73 6.33 -4.72 6.70
N PHE A 74 5.78 -3.65 6.16
CA PHE A 74 4.41 -3.57 5.66
C PHE A 74 4.41 -3.67 4.13
N ALA A 75 4.83 -4.83 3.60
CA ALA A 75 5.15 -5.03 2.19
C ALA A 75 4.11 -4.43 1.21
N ALA A 76 2.82 -4.62 1.46
CA ALA A 76 1.77 -4.11 0.59
C ALA A 76 1.63 -2.57 0.63
N ALA A 77 1.65 -1.96 1.82
CA ALA A 77 1.62 -0.50 1.94
C ALA A 77 2.91 0.13 1.40
N TYR A 78 4.05 -0.52 1.66
CA TYR A 78 5.35 -0.12 1.15
C TYR A 78 5.42 -0.18 -0.38
N ALA A 79 4.78 -1.17 -1.00
CA ALA A 79 4.66 -1.23 -2.47
C ALA A 79 3.86 -0.03 -3.02
N VAL A 80 2.76 0.37 -2.37
CA VAL A 80 2.02 1.60 -2.76
C VAL A 80 2.93 2.83 -2.69
N TYR A 81 3.72 2.97 -1.61
CA TYR A 81 4.64 4.08 -1.42
C TYR A 81 5.74 4.11 -2.50
N GLN A 82 6.34 2.97 -2.83
CA GLN A 82 7.42 2.89 -3.82
C GLN A 82 6.92 3.18 -5.24
N GLU A 83 5.74 2.70 -5.60
CA GLU A 83 5.18 2.87 -6.94
C GLU A 83 4.59 4.27 -7.17
N ARG A 84 4.10 4.94 -6.11
CA ARG A 84 3.31 6.20 -6.24
C ARG A 84 3.96 7.42 -5.61
N GLY A 85 4.94 7.19 -4.73
CA GLY A 85 5.68 8.26 -4.06
C GLY A 85 4.97 8.85 -2.83
N PRO A 86 5.71 9.67 -2.07
CA PRO A 86 5.25 10.27 -0.82
C PRO A 86 4.10 11.26 -1.01
N GLU A 87 4.07 12.01 -2.11
CA GLU A 87 3.02 13.01 -2.39
C GLU A 87 1.65 12.34 -2.57
N PHE A 88 1.62 11.18 -3.24
CA PHE A 88 0.41 10.39 -3.38
C PHE A 88 -0.11 9.93 -2.02
N VAL A 89 0.77 9.42 -1.16
CA VAL A 89 0.39 8.96 0.19
C VAL A 89 -0.08 10.13 1.05
N ALA A 90 0.56 11.31 0.95
CA ALA A 90 0.12 12.51 1.65
C ALA A 90 -1.30 12.94 1.21
N ALA A 91 -1.55 12.96 -0.10
CA ALA A 91 -2.86 13.28 -0.66
C ALA A 91 -3.93 12.27 -0.20
N LEU A 92 -3.59 10.99 -0.16
CA LEU A 92 -4.47 9.92 0.32
C LEU A 92 -4.83 10.10 1.81
N LEU A 93 -3.86 10.46 2.65
CA LEU A 93 -4.09 10.76 4.06
C LEU A 93 -4.99 11.99 4.25
N ASP A 94 -4.79 13.03 3.43
CA ASP A 94 -5.64 14.23 3.43
C ASP A 94 -7.08 13.94 2.97
N GLU A 95 -7.25 13.09 1.96
CA GLU A 95 -8.57 12.68 1.47
C GLU A 95 -9.35 11.90 2.53
N VAL A 96 -8.70 10.93 3.17
CA VAL A 96 -9.40 10.00 4.09
C VAL A 96 -9.53 10.58 5.50
N LEU A 97 -8.50 11.26 6.01
CA LEU A 97 -8.45 11.75 7.40
C LEU A 97 -8.77 13.24 7.53
N GLY A 98 -8.97 13.94 6.41
CA GLY A 98 -9.08 15.40 6.36
C GLY A 98 -7.72 16.09 6.48
N ARG A 99 -7.58 17.30 5.91
CA ARG A 99 -6.33 18.07 5.97
C ARG A 99 -6.00 18.51 7.39
N VAL A 100 -4.72 18.49 7.73
CA VAL A 100 -4.23 19.15 8.94
C VAL A 100 -4.02 20.62 8.59
N GLU A 101 -4.91 21.48 9.07
CA GLU A 101 -4.65 22.91 9.04
C GLU A 101 -3.42 23.22 9.91
N PRO A 102 -2.48 24.06 9.45
CA PRO A 102 -1.40 24.52 10.31
C PRO A 102 -2.03 25.26 11.50
N SER A 103 -1.69 24.83 12.71
CA SER A 103 -2.12 25.50 13.94
C SER A 103 -1.83 27.01 13.83
N PRO A 104 -2.78 27.89 14.21
CA PRO A 104 -2.60 29.34 14.10
C PRO A 104 -1.44 29.90 14.96
N ALA A 105 -0.83 29.08 15.82
CA ALA A 105 0.27 29.47 16.71
C ALA A 105 1.60 29.81 16.01
N ASN A 106 1.74 29.62 14.69
CA ASN A 106 2.96 29.94 13.94
C ASN A 106 2.82 31.16 12.99
N ARG A 107 1.83 32.04 13.19
CA ARG A 107 1.59 33.22 12.33
C ARG A 107 2.03 34.56 12.92
N GLU A 108 2.78 34.58 14.01
CA GLU A 108 3.35 35.81 14.58
C GLU A 108 4.86 35.67 14.70
N GLU A 109 5.58 36.16 13.69
CA GLU A 109 6.87 36.88 13.77
C GLU A 109 7.55 36.89 12.39
N SER A 110 7.31 37.96 11.61
CA SER A 110 8.25 38.61 10.68
C SER A 110 7.70 39.97 10.28
#